data_AF-K2C5P1-F1
#
_entry.id   AF-K2C5P1-F1
#
_cell.length_a   1.000
_cell.length_b   1.000
_cell.length_c   1.000
_cell.angle_alpha   90.00
_cell.angle_beta   90.00
_cell.angle_gamma   90.00
#
_symmetry.space_group_name_H-M   'P 1'
#
loop_
_entity.id
_entity.type
_entity.pdbx_description
1 polymer ?
#
loop_
_entity_poly.entity_id
_entity_poly.type
_entity_poly.pdbx_seq_one_letter_code
_entity_poly.pdbx_strand_id
1 'polypeptide(L)'
;MTMLATAQIQPIAFLDRDGALIFEPTDTFQIDRPDLLKILDGVVAGLQWLQQKGYRLVLVTNQNGLGTAAFPYKNFAVPHEQFLATLAAAGVKFERIFICPHLPTENCDCRKPNTALVDAWLAQQTYDRAQSFMYGDRDTDAEFARRLNIRFVRATINCPFEQSKFTFIK
;
A
#
# COMPACT_ATOMS: atom_id res chain seq x y z
N MET A 1 -0.57 -20.53 35.89
CA MET A 1 -1.56 -19.51 35.44
C MET A 1 -0.99 -18.85 34.21
N THR A 2 -1.18 -19.46 33.04
CA THR A 2 -0.66 -18.92 31.79
C THR A 2 -1.56 -17.74 31.41
N MET A 3 -0.99 -16.52 31.42
CA MET A 3 -1.64 -15.34 30.86
C MET A 3 -2.02 -15.69 29.42
N LEU A 4 -3.32 -15.82 29.13
CA LEU A 4 -3.80 -15.76 27.76
C LEU A 4 -3.44 -14.36 27.26
N ALA A 5 -2.46 -14.25 26.36
CA ALA A 5 -2.23 -13.02 25.63
C ALA A 5 -3.55 -12.70 24.93
N THR A 6 -4.25 -11.66 25.36
CA THR A 6 -5.37 -11.13 24.61
C THR A 6 -4.84 -10.74 23.24
N ALA A 7 -5.43 -11.28 22.17
CA ALA A 7 -5.09 -10.86 20.83
C ALA A 7 -5.36 -9.36 20.73
N GLN A 8 -4.30 -8.56 20.71
CA GLN A 8 -4.42 -7.11 20.66
C GLN A 8 -5.00 -6.75 19.30
N ILE A 9 -6.08 -5.96 19.29
CA ILE A 9 -6.68 -5.46 18.05
C ILE A 9 -5.66 -4.51 17.41
N GLN A 10 -5.05 -4.94 16.30
CA GLN A 10 -4.02 -4.18 15.62
C GLN A 10 -4.62 -3.23 14.58
N PRO A 11 -4.07 -2.02 14.40
CA PRO A 11 -4.43 -1.16 13.28
C PRO A 11 -3.79 -1.65 11.97
N ILE A 12 -4.36 -1.23 10.84
CA ILE A 12 -3.87 -1.53 9.50
C ILE A 12 -3.37 -0.23 8.85
N ALA A 13 -2.15 -0.29 8.31
CA ALA A 13 -1.61 0.72 7.42
C ALA A 13 -1.83 0.24 5.98
N PHE A 14 -2.81 0.82 5.29
CA PHE A 14 -2.98 0.66 3.85
C PHE A 14 -2.02 1.61 3.14
N LEU A 15 -1.30 1.11 2.15
CA LEU A 15 -0.19 1.81 1.53
C LEU A 15 -0.36 1.73 0.01
N ASP A 16 -0.39 2.88 -0.66
CA ASP A 16 -0.21 2.91 -2.11
C ASP A 16 1.25 2.59 -2.48
N ARG A 17 1.49 2.17 -3.72
CA ARG A 17 2.84 1.77 -4.17
C ARG A 17 3.54 2.90 -4.92
N ASP A 18 3.01 3.26 -6.08
CA ASP A 18 3.65 4.13 -7.05
C ASP A 18 3.42 5.58 -6.65
N GLY A 19 4.48 6.38 -6.52
CA GLY A 19 4.40 7.76 -6.05
C GLY A 19 4.43 7.90 -4.52
N ALA A 20 4.14 6.83 -3.78
CA ALA A 20 4.09 6.82 -2.32
C ALA A 20 5.20 6.00 -1.64
N LEU A 21 5.51 4.79 -2.12
CA LEU A 21 6.60 3.95 -1.60
C LEU A 21 7.76 3.82 -2.59
N ILE A 22 7.46 3.88 -3.87
CA ILE A 22 8.46 3.86 -4.94
C ILE A 22 8.18 5.00 -5.91
N PHE A 23 9.21 5.42 -6.63
CA PHE A 23 9.09 6.46 -7.64
C PHE A 23 8.13 6.03 -8.77
N GLU A 24 7.14 6.85 -9.07
CA GLU A 24 6.27 6.71 -10.24
C GLU A 24 6.88 7.44 -11.45
N PRO A 25 7.15 6.74 -12.56
CA PRO A 25 7.59 7.36 -13.81
C PRO A 25 6.54 8.33 -14.38
N THR A 26 6.96 9.50 -14.85
CA THR A 26 6.04 10.54 -15.38
C THR A 26 5.64 10.34 -16.83
N ASP A 27 6.30 9.42 -17.55
CA ASP A 27 6.08 9.14 -18.97
C ASP A 27 5.01 8.05 -19.17
N THR A 28 5.19 6.92 -18.49
CA THR A 28 4.36 5.72 -18.64
C THR A 28 3.48 5.47 -17.43
N PHE A 29 3.81 6.03 -16.27
CA PHE A 29 3.20 5.71 -14.98
C PHE A 29 3.26 4.22 -14.63
N GLN A 30 4.19 3.47 -15.24
CA GLN A 30 4.33 2.03 -15.08
C GLN A 30 5.78 1.67 -14.78
N ILE A 31 5.98 0.80 -13.79
CA ILE A 31 7.29 0.25 -13.44
C ILE A 31 7.33 -1.16 -14.02
N ASP A 32 7.73 -1.24 -15.29
CA ASP A 32 7.70 -2.45 -16.12
C ASP A 32 9.09 -3.06 -16.35
N ARG A 33 10.12 -2.47 -15.73
CA ARG A 33 11.50 -2.92 -15.79
C ARG A 33 12.25 -2.62 -14.49
N PRO A 34 13.25 -3.45 -14.11
CA PRO A 34 13.98 -3.30 -12.85
C PRO A 34 14.70 -1.96 -12.65
N ASP A 35 15.24 -1.35 -13.70
CA ASP A 35 15.97 -0.08 -13.63
C ASP A 35 15.07 1.12 -13.29
N LEU A 36 13.76 0.98 -13.47
CA LEU A 36 12.78 1.98 -13.03
C LEU A 36 12.45 1.86 -11.54
N LEU A 37 12.73 0.73 -10.90
CA LEU A 37 12.44 0.54 -9.48
C LEU A 37 13.36 1.44 -8.63
N LYS A 38 12.75 2.43 -7.97
CA LYS A 38 13.43 3.28 -6.99
C LYS A 38 12.57 3.38 -5.75
N ILE A 39 12.99 2.75 -4.66
CA ILE A 39 12.34 2.91 -3.35
C ILE A 39 12.62 4.32 -2.85
N LEU A 40 11.58 5.04 -2.44
CA LEU A 40 11.70 6.41 -1.97
C LEU A 40 12.43 6.44 -0.61
N ASP A 41 13.16 7.53 -0.37
CA ASP A 41 13.92 7.70 0.87
C ASP A 41 13.01 7.58 2.10
N GLY A 42 13.52 6.98 3.17
CA GLY A 42 12.77 6.81 4.41
C GLY A 42 11.70 5.70 4.39
N VAL A 43 11.34 5.12 3.24
CA VAL A 43 10.30 4.08 3.16
C VAL A 43 10.64 2.86 4.01
N VAL A 44 11.85 2.31 3.88
CA VAL A 44 12.25 1.13 4.66
C VAL A 44 12.14 1.40 6.16
N ALA A 45 12.73 2.49 6.64
CA ALA A 45 12.70 2.88 8.05
C ALA A 45 11.28 3.22 8.53
N GLY A 46 10.48 3.87 7.69
CA GLY A 46 9.08 4.21 7.97
C GLY A 46 8.20 2.98 8.13
N LEU A 47 8.31 2.00 7.23
CA LEU A 47 7.55 0.75 7.30
C LEU A 47 7.99 -0.12 8.49
N GLN A 48 9.29 -0.19 8.79
CA GLN A 48 9.78 -0.83 10.02
C GLN A 48 9.21 -0.16 11.27
N TRP A 49 9.20 1.17 11.31
CA TRP A 49 8.63 1.94 12.41
C TRP A 49 7.13 1.67 12.59
N LEU A 50 6.34 1.64 11.51
CA LEU A 50 4.92 1.27 11.56
C LEU A 50 4.73 -0.14 12.15
N GLN A 51 5.52 -1.13 11.72
CA GLN A 51 5.49 -2.47 12.30
C GLN A 51 5.84 -2.48 13.78
N GLN A 52 6.85 -1.72 14.22
CA GLN A 52 7.21 -1.58 15.64
C GLN A 52 6.09 -0.93 16.46
N LYS A 53 5.28 -0.06 15.84
CA LYS A 53 4.06 0.52 16.40
C LYS A 53 2.84 -0.41 16.33
N GLY A 54 3.03 -1.66 15.89
CA GLY A 54 2.00 -2.70 15.89
C GLY A 54 1.08 -2.69 14.66
N TYR A 55 1.38 -1.89 13.63
CA TYR A 55 0.59 -1.85 12.41
C TYR A 55 0.80 -3.09 11.54
N ARG A 56 -0.30 -3.61 11.02
CA ARG A 56 -0.32 -4.58 9.92
C ARG A 56 -0.17 -3.80 8.62
N LEU A 57 0.82 -4.13 7.80
CA LEU A 57 1.06 -3.45 6.53
C LEU A 57 0.28 -4.12 5.40
N VAL A 58 -0.50 -3.34 4.65
CA VAL A 58 -1.28 -3.81 3.50
C VAL A 58 -0.99 -2.92 2.30
N LEU A 59 -0.50 -3.51 1.21
CA LEU A 59 -0.29 -2.78 -0.04
C LEU A 59 -1.59 -2.78 -0.85
N VAL A 60 -2.03 -1.62 -1.35
CA VAL A 60 -3.20 -1.49 -2.23
C VAL A 60 -2.85 -0.59 -3.41
N THR A 61 -2.80 -1.12 -4.62
CA THR A 61 -2.33 -0.39 -5.80
C THR A 61 -3.22 -0.61 -7.03
N ASN A 62 -3.38 0.43 -7.85
CA ASN A 62 -3.96 0.36 -9.18
C ASN A 62 -2.83 0.22 -10.21
N GLN A 63 -2.84 -0.83 -11.02
CA GLN A 63 -1.85 -1.10 -12.06
C GLN A 63 -2.54 -1.13 -13.42
N ASN A 64 -2.72 0.06 -13.99
CA ASN A 64 -3.53 0.28 -15.20
C ASN A 64 -3.08 -0.65 -16.34
N GLY A 65 -3.96 -1.57 -16.76
CA GLY A 65 -3.73 -2.46 -17.89
C GLY A 65 -2.77 -3.61 -17.59
N LEU A 66 -2.51 -3.94 -16.33
CA LEU A 66 -1.67 -5.06 -15.96
C LEU A 66 -2.23 -6.38 -16.52
N GLY A 67 -1.40 -7.13 -17.24
CA GLY A 67 -1.78 -8.37 -17.94
C GLY A 67 -2.17 -8.16 -19.40
N THR A 68 -2.32 -6.92 -19.87
CA THR A 68 -2.53 -6.62 -21.30
C THR A 68 -1.22 -6.75 -22.10
N ALA A 69 -1.30 -6.69 -23.43
CA ALA A 69 -0.12 -6.65 -24.28
C ALA A 69 0.75 -5.40 -24.05
N ALA A 70 0.14 -4.28 -23.65
CA ALA A 70 0.84 -3.03 -23.36
C ALA A 70 1.54 -3.06 -21.99
N PHE A 71 1.02 -3.82 -21.02
CA PHE A 71 1.66 -3.99 -19.71
C PHE A 71 1.60 -5.46 -19.24
N PRO A 72 2.44 -6.34 -19.80
CA PRO A 72 2.42 -7.76 -19.48
C PRO A 72 2.75 -8.03 -18.01
N TYR A 73 2.09 -9.01 -17.40
CA TYR A 73 2.33 -9.37 -15.99
C TYR A 73 3.80 -9.65 -15.69
N LYS A 74 4.50 -10.35 -16.59
CA LYS A 74 5.94 -10.64 -16.42
C LYS A 74 6.80 -9.38 -16.28
N ASN A 75 6.44 -8.28 -16.93
CA ASN A 75 7.19 -7.03 -16.89
C ASN A 75 6.95 -6.31 -15.56
N PHE A 76 5.74 -6.39 -15.02
CA PHE A 76 5.41 -5.93 -13.67
C PHE A 76 6.06 -6.79 -12.57
N ALA A 77 6.03 -8.12 -12.75
CA ALA A 77 6.38 -9.06 -11.70
C ALA A 77 7.84 -8.90 -11.26
N VAL A 78 8.77 -8.75 -12.21
CA VAL A 78 10.20 -8.64 -11.90
C VAL A 78 10.53 -7.45 -10.97
N PRO A 79 10.22 -6.17 -11.31
CA PRO A 79 10.46 -5.06 -10.40
C PRO A 79 9.59 -5.15 -9.13
N HIS A 80 8.38 -5.70 -9.21
CA HIS A 80 7.54 -5.86 -8.01
C HIS A 80 8.14 -6.86 -7.00
N GLU A 81 8.65 -8.00 -7.47
CA GLU A 81 9.33 -9.00 -6.64
C GLU A 81 10.63 -8.45 -6.07
N GLN A 82 11.40 -7.69 -6.85
CA GLN A 82 12.61 -7.02 -6.35
C GLN A 82 12.29 -6.01 -5.25
N PHE A 83 11.20 -5.24 -5.41
CA PHE A 83 10.69 -4.33 -4.38
C PHE A 83 10.36 -5.08 -3.09
N LEU A 84 9.58 -6.17 -3.18
CA LEU A 84 9.21 -6.97 -2.02
C LEU A 84 10.41 -7.65 -1.37
N ALA A 85 11.35 -8.19 -2.16
CA ALA A 85 12.56 -8.82 -1.66
C ALA A 85 13.46 -7.81 -0.91
N THR A 86 13.59 -6.60 -1.44
CA THR A 86 14.36 -5.53 -0.79
C THR A 86 13.76 -5.16 0.57
N LEU A 87 12.45 -5.01 0.64
CA LEU A 87 11.74 -4.73 1.88
C LEU A 87 11.82 -5.90 2.87
N ALA A 88 11.64 -7.13 2.39
CA ALA A 88 11.72 -8.33 3.21
C ALA A 88 13.13 -8.54 3.81
N ALA A 89 14.19 -8.24 3.05
CA ALA A 89 15.57 -8.27 3.55
C ALA A 89 15.80 -7.29 4.70
N ALA A 90 15.05 -6.19 4.73
CA ALA A 90 15.03 -5.24 5.85
C ALA A 90 14.01 -5.60 6.95
N GLY A 91 13.36 -6.77 6.90
CA GLY A 91 12.37 -7.20 7.89
C GLY A 91 11.00 -6.54 7.76
N VAL A 92 10.73 -5.83 6.66
CA VAL A 92 9.41 -5.29 6.33
C VAL A 92 8.57 -6.39 5.67
N LYS A 93 7.37 -6.63 6.19
CA LYS A 93 6.45 -7.66 5.71
C LYS A 93 5.07 -7.07 5.49
N PHE A 94 4.60 -7.16 4.25
CA PHE A 94 3.18 -6.94 3.96
C PHE A 94 2.40 -8.17 4.35
N GLU A 95 1.32 -7.97 5.09
CA GLU A 95 0.39 -9.05 5.37
C GLU A 95 -0.41 -9.42 4.13
N ARG A 96 -0.84 -8.41 3.36
CA ARG A 96 -1.57 -8.59 2.11
C ARG A 96 -1.15 -7.55 1.08
N ILE A 97 -1.24 -7.96 -0.18
CA ILE A 97 -0.99 -7.14 -1.35
C ILE A 97 -2.20 -7.26 -2.26
N PHE A 98 -2.81 -6.12 -2.55
CA PHE A 98 -4.03 -5.98 -3.33
C PHE A 98 -3.72 -5.15 -4.57
N ILE A 99 -3.94 -5.74 -5.74
CA ILE A 99 -3.62 -5.14 -7.04
C ILE A 99 -4.89 -5.12 -7.88
N CYS A 100 -5.33 -3.93 -8.30
CA CYS A 100 -6.33 -3.80 -9.36
C CYS A 100 -5.62 -3.65 -10.71
N PRO A 101 -5.79 -4.58 -11.67
CA PRO A 101 -5.13 -4.51 -12.98
C PRO A 101 -5.87 -3.64 -14.00
N HIS A 102 -7.09 -3.21 -13.70
CA HIS A 102 -8.01 -2.67 -14.68
C HIS A 102 -7.73 -1.19 -15.02
N LEU A 103 -7.99 -0.85 -16.28
CA LEU A 103 -8.04 0.52 -16.78
C LEU A 103 -9.22 1.29 -16.16
N PRO A 104 -9.14 2.63 -16.08
CA PRO A 104 -10.26 3.45 -15.62
C PRO A 104 -11.56 3.21 -16.40
N THR A 105 -11.47 2.94 -17.71
CA THR A 105 -12.61 2.74 -18.60
C THR A 105 -13.36 1.44 -18.39
N GLU A 106 -12.76 0.46 -17.71
CA GLU A 106 -13.38 -0.84 -17.46
C GLU A 106 -14.39 -0.80 -16.31
N ASN A 107 -14.45 0.29 -15.54
CA ASN A 107 -15.43 0.51 -14.46
C ASN A 107 -15.55 -0.65 -13.46
N CYS A 108 -14.44 -1.35 -13.17
CA CYS A 108 -14.44 -2.46 -12.22
C CYS A 108 -14.67 -1.99 -10.77
N ASP A 109 -15.17 -2.90 -9.93
CA ASP A 109 -15.42 -2.62 -8.51
C ASP A 109 -14.14 -2.62 -7.66
N CYS A 110 -13.02 -3.12 -8.17
CA CYS A 110 -11.79 -3.28 -7.38
C CYS A 110 -10.81 -2.09 -7.48
N ARG A 111 -10.97 -1.21 -8.47
CA ARG A 111 -10.09 -0.05 -8.67
C ARG A 111 -10.32 1.00 -7.59
N LYS A 112 -9.27 1.44 -6.88
CA LYS A 112 -9.37 2.62 -5.99
C LYS A 112 -9.93 3.80 -6.79
N PRO A 113 -10.98 4.48 -6.29
CA PRO A 113 -11.37 4.56 -4.88
C PRO A 113 -12.33 3.48 -4.37
N ASN A 114 -12.79 2.55 -5.20
CA ASN A 114 -13.65 1.46 -4.73
C ASN A 114 -12.91 0.53 -3.75
N THR A 115 -13.66 -0.12 -2.86
CA THR A 115 -13.11 -0.92 -1.74
C THR A 115 -13.24 -2.43 -1.95
N ALA A 116 -13.93 -2.88 -3.01
CA ALA A 116 -14.25 -4.30 -3.19
C ALA A 116 -13.02 -5.22 -3.18
N LEU A 117 -11.86 -4.68 -3.56
CA LEU A 117 -10.58 -5.39 -3.54
C LEU A 117 -10.16 -5.86 -2.13
N VAL A 118 -10.55 -5.13 -1.08
CA VAL A 118 -10.21 -5.45 0.32
C VAL A 118 -11.39 -5.94 1.15
N ASP A 119 -12.63 -5.70 0.70
CA ASP A 119 -13.84 -5.89 1.51
C ASP A 119 -14.00 -7.33 2.03
N ALA A 120 -13.84 -8.33 1.17
CA ALA A 120 -13.95 -9.74 1.56
C ALA A 120 -12.89 -10.15 2.60
N TRP A 121 -11.68 -9.60 2.47
CA TRP A 121 -10.61 -9.84 3.43
C TRP A 121 -10.91 -9.14 4.77
N LEU A 122 -11.32 -7.86 4.73
CA LEU A 122 -11.66 -7.07 5.90
C LEU A 122 -12.85 -7.61 6.69
N ALA A 123 -13.84 -8.21 6.01
CA ALA A 123 -14.97 -8.87 6.67
C ALA A 123 -14.54 -10.01 7.60
N GLN A 124 -13.35 -10.57 7.40
CA GLN A 124 -12.76 -11.63 8.21
C GLN A 124 -11.77 -11.09 9.26
N GLN A 125 -11.54 -9.78 9.32
CA GLN A 125 -10.58 -9.16 10.23
C GLN A 125 -11.25 -8.46 11.40
N THR A 126 -10.67 -8.59 12.58
CA THR A 126 -10.84 -7.62 13.67
C THR A 126 -9.63 -6.70 13.68
N TYR A 127 -9.84 -5.39 13.55
CA TYR A 127 -8.75 -4.41 13.48
C TYR A 127 -9.18 -3.04 14.03
N ASP A 128 -8.21 -2.24 14.46
CA ASP A 128 -8.48 -0.91 15.03
C ASP A 128 -8.67 0.08 13.88
N ARG A 129 -9.93 0.25 13.46
CA ARG A 129 -10.28 1.17 12.38
C ARG A 129 -9.93 2.63 12.68
N ALA A 130 -10.04 3.07 13.94
CA ALA A 130 -9.81 4.47 14.33
C ALA A 130 -8.33 4.87 14.24
N GLN A 131 -7.43 3.90 14.44
CA GLN A 131 -5.99 4.08 14.28
C GLN A 131 -5.46 3.66 12.90
N SER A 132 -6.29 2.99 12.10
CA SER A 132 -5.94 2.61 10.73
C SER A 132 -5.92 3.81 9.78
N PHE A 133 -5.13 3.71 8.72
CA PHE A 133 -5.03 4.76 7.72
C PHE A 133 -4.68 4.24 6.34
N MET A 134 -4.96 5.06 5.32
CA MET A 134 -4.41 4.94 3.97
C MET A 134 -3.31 6.00 3.77
N TYR A 135 -2.14 5.59 3.32
CA TYR A 135 -1.07 6.48 2.87
C TYR A 135 -0.94 6.38 1.35
N GLY A 136 -1.12 7.51 0.66
CA GLY A 136 -1.07 7.59 -0.79
C GLY A 136 -1.02 9.03 -1.27
N ASP A 137 -0.66 9.24 -2.52
CA ASP A 137 -0.45 10.57 -3.12
C ASP A 137 -1.70 11.09 -3.86
N ARG A 138 -2.63 10.22 -4.25
CA ARG A 138 -3.77 10.58 -5.12
C ARG A 138 -5.08 10.75 -4.37
N ASP A 139 -6.01 11.51 -4.95
CA ASP A 139 -7.36 11.69 -4.39
C ASP A 139 -8.17 10.39 -4.37
N THR A 140 -7.83 9.44 -5.24
CA THR A 140 -8.40 8.09 -5.19
C THR A 140 -8.05 7.35 -3.90
N ASP A 141 -6.89 7.63 -3.30
CA ASP A 141 -6.50 7.06 -2.01
C ASP A 141 -7.24 7.73 -0.85
N ALA A 142 -7.42 9.05 -0.93
CA ALA A 142 -8.19 9.80 0.04
C ALA A 142 -9.65 9.34 0.09
N GLU A 143 -10.26 9.14 -1.08
CA GLU A 143 -11.64 8.64 -1.20
C GLU A 143 -11.74 7.16 -0.78
N PHE A 144 -10.75 6.32 -1.10
CA PHE A 144 -10.68 4.94 -0.59
C PHE A 144 -10.67 4.92 0.95
N ALA A 145 -9.84 5.75 1.57
CA ALA A 145 -9.78 5.90 3.03
C ALA A 145 -11.14 6.33 3.61
N ARG A 146 -11.78 7.31 2.97
CA ARG A 146 -13.09 7.81 3.37
C ARG A 146 -14.15 6.71 3.33
N ARG A 147 -14.17 5.88 2.29
CA ARG A 147 -15.13 4.78 2.14
C ARG A 147 -14.93 3.67 3.17
N LEU A 148 -13.68 3.42 3.58
CA LEU A 148 -13.38 2.51 4.69
C LEU A 148 -13.55 3.13 6.07
N ASN A 149 -13.91 4.41 6.16
CA ASN A 149 -13.97 5.19 7.39
C ASN A 149 -12.66 5.10 8.21
N ILE A 150 -11.54 5.28 7.53
CA ILE A 150 -10.19 5.33 8.12
C ILE A 150 -9.53 6.68 7.81
N ARG A 151 -8.43 6.99 8.52
CA ARG A 151 -7.69 8.23 8.27
C ARG A 151 -6.99 8.18 6.92
N PHE A 152 -6.86 9.33 6.26
CA PHE A 152 -5.97 9.47 5.11
C PHE A 152 -4.73 10.27 5.50
N VAL A 153 -3.56 9.82 5.05
CA VAL A 153 -2.28 10.50 5.18
C VAL A 153 -1.75 10.75 3.78
N ARG A 154 -1.70 12.02 3.37
CA ARG A 154 -1.23 12.39 2.03
C ARG A 154 0.29 12.18 1.92
N ALA A 155 0.70 11.33 1.00
CA ALA A 155 2.06 11.30 0.49
C ALA A 155 2.26 12.48 -0.48
N THR A 156 3.43 13.10 -0.45
CA THR A 156 3.82 13.98 -1.55
C THR A 156 4.42 13.07 -2.63
N ILE A 157 3.86 13.12 -3.84
CA ILE A 157 4.28 12.23 -4.94
C ILE A 157 5.80 12.27 -5.14
N ASN A 158 6.42 11.08 -5.21
CA ASN A 158 7.85 10.89 -5.44
C ASN A 158 8.77 11.58 -4.40
N CYS A 159 8.26 11.87 -3.20
CA CYS A 159 9.04 12.43 -2.09
C CYS A 159 9.32 11.39 -0.99
N PRO A 160 10.28 11.67 -0.09
CA PRO A 160 10.59 10.78 1.02
C PRO A 160 9.37 10.45 1.89
N PHE A 161 9.38 9.27 2.50
CA PHE A 161 8.44 8.89 3.54
C PHE A 161 8.76 9.62 4.84
N GLU A 162 7.89 10.55 5.23
CA GLU A 162 8.10 11.41 6.40
C GLU A 162 7.28 10.94 7.60
N GLN A 163 7.94 10.37 8.62
CA GLN A 163 7.29 9.95 9.86
C GLN A 163 6.54 11.10 10.59
N SER A 164 6.97 12.35 10.38
CA SER A 164 6.33 13.54 10.93
C SER A 164 4.88 13.73 10.47
N LYS A 165 4.45 13.12 9.36
CA LYS A 165 3.05 13.14 8.91
C LYS A 165 2.11 12.29 9.78
N PHE A 166 2.66 11.41 10.60
CA PHE A 166 1.92 10.43 11.39
C PHE A 166 1.77 10.86 12.85
N THR A 167 1.43 12.13 13.09
CA THR A 167 1.34 12.74 14.43
C THR A 167 0.33 12.08 15.38
N PHE A 168 -0.56 11.26 14.85
CA PHE A 168 -1.56 10.50 15.60
C PHE A 168 -1.04 9.16 16.14
N ILE A 169 0.12 8.70 15.66
CA ILE A 169 0.76 7.46 16.14
C ILE A 169 1.63 7.82 17.35
N LYS A 170 1.31 7.24 18.52
CA LYS A 170 2.04 7.45 19.78
C LYS A 170 3.20 6.49 19.91
#